data_AF-A0A377JM84-F1
#
_entry.id   AF-A0A377JM84-F1
#
_cell.length_a   1.000
_cell.length_b   1.000
_cell.length_c   1.000
_cell.angle_alpha   90.00
_cell.angle_beta   90.00
_cell.angle_gamma   90.00
#
_symmetry.space_group_name_H-M   'P 1'
#
loop_
_entity.id
_entity.type
_entity.pdbx_description
1 polymer ?
#
loop_
_entity_poly.entity_id
_entity_poly.type
_entity_poly.pdbx_seq_one_letter_code
_entity_poly.pdbx_strand_id
1 'polypeptide(L)'
;MLEHLYIDDALSLLKEIFRILKPNGTLRLSVPDLDFRVKEYLADKQDEKKKNLANEHIRKLAQEWLHLSVWDYDRLHYELESLGFISIQRSSCGNGRDPLLLFDLKERAYESLYVEASKPA
;
A
#
# COMPACT_ATOMS: atom_id res chain seq x y z
N MET A 1 -1.69 -1.00 -8.18
CA MET A 1 -1.25 -0.01 -9.22
C MET A 1 -0.02 0.75 -8.78
N LEU A 2 0.00 1.38 -7.60
CA LEU A 2 1.12 2.21 -7.13
C LEU A 2 2.45 1.42 -7.11
N GLU A 3 2.40 0.17 -6.69
CA GLU A 3 3.48 -0.80 -6.67
C GLU A 3 4.01 -1.20 -8.06
N HIS A 4 3.26 -0.94 -9.14
CA HIS A 4 3.70 -1.18 -10.53
C HIS A 4 4.43 0.01 -11.13
N LEU A 5 4.62 1.09 -10.38
CA LEU A 5 5.37 2.26 -10.79
C LEU A 5 6.74 2.26 -10.12
N TYR A 6 7.75 2.77 -10.82
CA TYR A 6 9.00 3.16 -10.16
C TYR A 6 8.71 4.22 -9.10
N ILE A 7 9.57 4.31 -8.08
CA ILE A 7 9.31 5.15 -6.93
C ILE A 7 9.03 6.61 -7.32
N ASP A 8 9.81 7.18 -8.25
CA ASP A 8 9.64 8.58 -8.69
C ASP A 8 8.32 8.80 -9.45
N ASP A 9 7.88 7.81 -10.24
CA ASP A 9 6.60 7.85 -10.96
C ASP A 9 5.42 7.72 -9.99
N ALA A 10 5.53 6.84 -8.98
CA ALA A 10 4.53 6.69 -7.93
C ALA A 10 4.36 7.98 -7.12
N LEU A 11 5.46 8.63 -6.74
CA LEU A 11 5.42 9.92 -6.05
C LEU A 11 4.82 11.03 -6.93
N SER A 12 5.17 11.05 -8.22
CA SER A 12 4.59 11.97 -9.19
C SER A 12 3.08 11.75 -9.33
N LEU A 13 2.62 10.50 -9.33
CA LEU A 13 1.20 10.16 -9.34
C LEU A 13 0.49 10.63 -8.07
N LEU A 14 1.05 10.40 -6.87
CA LEU A 14 0.43 10.86 -5.62
C LEU A 14 0.27 12.39 -5.60
N LYS A 15 1.28 13.12 -6.07
CA LYS A 15 1.24 14.57 -6.24
C LYS A 15 0.15 15.01 -7.22
N GLU A 16 0.03 14.32 -8.34
CA GLU A 16 -0.99 14.60 -9.35
C GLU A 16 -2.40 14.33 -8.83
N ILE A 17 -2.60 13.21 -8.12
CA ILE A 17 -3.85 12.89 -7.42
C ILE A 17 -4.21 14.03 -6.46
N PHE A 18 -3.28 14.48 -5.62
CA PHE A 18 -3.53 15.60 -4.71
C PHE A 18 -3.96 16.87 -5.48
N ARG A 19 -3.27 17.19 -6.58
CA ARG A 19 -3.57 18.36 -7.41
C ARG A 19 -5.02 18.34 -7.93
N ILE A 20 -5.47 17.19 -8.45
CA ILE A 20 -6.78 17.07 -9.11
C ILE A 20 -7.93 16.74 -8.16
N LEU A 21 -7.65 16.14 -7.00
CA LEU A 21 -8.68 15.75 -6.04
C LEU A 21 -9.43 17.01 -5.60
N LYS A 22 -10.76 16.92 -5.53
CA LYS A 22 -11.59 18.04 -5.04
C LYS A 22 -11.31 18.27 -3.56
N PRO A 23 -11.49 19.50 -3.06
CA PRO A 23 -11.52 19.76 -1.62
C PRO A 23 -12.42 18.76 -0.88
N ASN A 24 -11.97 18.25 0.27
CA ASN A 24 -12.61 17.18 1.05
C ASN A 24 -12.73 15.83 0.34
N GLY A 25 -12.14 15.66 -0.85
CA GLY A 25 -12.10 14.38 -1.54
C GLY A 25 -11.22 13.36 -0.81
N THR A 26 -11.58 12.09 -0.91
CA THR A 26 -10.86 10.97 -0.29
C THR A 26 -10.04 10.21 -1.33
N LEU A 27 -8.78 9.94 -1.01
CA LEU A 27 -7.93 8.97 -1.66
C LEU A 27 -7.96 7.67 -0.85
N ARG A 28 -8.16 6.54 -1.53
CA ARG A 28 -7.96 5.19 -0.98
C ARG A 28 -6.87 4.50 -1.78
N LEU A 29 -5.86 3.99 -1.09
CA LEU A 29 -4.77 3.19 -1.64
C LEU A 29 -4.89 1.76 -1.12
N SER A 30 -4.66 0.80 -2.02
CA SER A 30 -4.49 -0.61 -1.71
C SER A 30 -3.22 -1.09 -2.40
N VAL A 31 -2.25 -1.55 -1.62
CA VAL A 31 -0.94 -2.03 -2.07
C VAL A 31 -0.56 -3.28 -1.30
N PRO A 32 0.35 -4.12 -1.81
CA PRO A 32 0.95 -5.20 -1.02
C PRO A 32 1.59 -4.66 0.26
N ASP A 33 1.38 -5.33 1.40
CA ASP A 33 1.89 -4.89 2.70
C ASP A 33 3.34 -5.38 2.93
N LEU A 34 4.30 -4.45 2.89
CA LEU A 34 5.71 -4.75 3.16
C LEU A 34 5.95 -5.30 4.57
N ASP A 35 5.39 -4.65 5.61
CA ASP A 35 5.58 -5.06 7.00
C ASP A 35 5.10 -6.48 7.22
N PHE A 36 3.94 -6.80 6.64
CA PHE A 36 3.37 -8.13 6.67
C PHE A 36 4.31 -9.17 6.04
N ARG A 37 4.81 -8.93 4.82
CA ARG A 37 5.72 -9.86 4.13
C ARG A 37 7.07 -10.02 4.80
N VAL A 38 7.60 -8.95 5.40
CA VAL A 38 8.86 -9.03 6.18
C VAL A 38 8.66 -9.89 7.42
N LYS A 39 7.51 -9.77 8.11
CA LYS A 39 7.18 -10.64 9.26
C LYS A 39 7.10 -12.10 8.84
N GLU A 40 6.46 -12.41 7.71
CA GLU A 40 6.40 -13.78 7.19
C GLU A 40 7.77 -14.32 6.79
N TYR A 41 8.59 -13.50 6.11
CA TYR A 41 9.97 -13.84 5.79
C TYR A 41 10.76 -14.23 7.05
N LEU A 42 10.71 -13.40 8.10
CA LEU A 42 11.42 -13.65 9.34
C LEU A 42 10.88 -14.87 10.08
N ALA A 43 9.56 -15.08 10.08
CA ALA A 43 8.93 -16.25 10.69
C ALA A 43 9.36 -17.54 10.00
N ASP A 44 9.27 -17.60 8.66
CA ASP A 44 9.65 -18.77 7.89
C ASP A 44 11.16 -19.05 7.95
N LYS A 45 12.00 -18.02 8.19
CA LYS A 45 13.44 -18.22 8.46
C LYS A 45 13.72 -18.98 9.75
N GLN A 46 12.83 -18.94 10.73
CA GLN A 46 12.95 -19.71 11.97
C GLN A 46 12.33 -21.11 11.89
N ASP A 47 11.65 -21.43 10.78
CA ASP A 47 11.05 -22.73 10.54
C ASP A 47 12.01 -23.62 9.71
N GLU A 48 12.47 -24.72 10.30
CA GLU A 48 13.40 -25.67 9.67
C GLU A 48 12.92 -26.21 8.31
N LYS A 49 11.60 -26.32 8.10
CA LYS A 49 11.01 -26.81 6.85
C LYS A 49 10.88 -25.72 5.79
N LYS A 50 10.73 -24.45 6.21
CA LYS A 50 10.41 -23.34 5.30
C LYS A 50 11.57 -22.37 5.05
N LYS A 51 12.60 -22.36 5.90
CA LYS A 51 13.71 -21.39 5.86
C LYS A 51 14.41 -21.25 4.51
N ASN A 52 14.44 -22.32 3.72
CA ASN A 52 15.06 -22.35 2.40
C ASN A 52 14.23 -21.63 1.33
N LEU A 53 12.91 -21.46 1.55
CA LEU A 53 11.98 -20.78 0.65
C LEU A 53 11.48 -19.44 1.21
N ALA A 54 11.91 -19.04 2.40
CA ALA A 54 11.45 -17.79 3.03
C ALA A 54 11.65 -16.56 2.12
N ASN A 55 12.70 -16.53 1.29
CA ASN A 55 12.97 -15.44 0.34
C ASN A 55 11.82 -15.21 -0.66
N GLU A 56 10.96 -16.21 -0.89
CA GLU A 56 9.78 -16.06 -1.73
C GLU A 56 8.87 -14.94 -1.24
N HIS A 57 8.76 -14.68 0.06
CA HIS A 57 7.97 -13.55 0.57
C HIS A 57 8.43 -12.21 0.00
N ILE A 58 9.75 -12.01 -0.10
CA ILE A 58 10.35 -10.79 -0.65
C ILE A 58 10.31 -10.80 -2.18
N ARG A 59 10.58 -11.94 -2.83
CA ARG A 59 10.48 -12.08 -4.29
C ARG A 59 9.06 -11.77 -4.78
N LYS A 60 8.04 -12.32 -4.12
CA LYS A 60 6.63 -12.06 -4.45
C LYS A 60 6.28 -10.60 -4.30
N LEU A 61 6.69 -9.98 -3.19
CA LEU A 61 6.44 -8.58 -2.93
C LEU A 61 7.07 -7.66 -4.00
N ALA A 62 8.30 -7.95 -4.42
CA ALA A 62 9.10 -7.04 -5.25
C ALA A 62 9.14 -7.39 -6.75
N GLN A 63 8.69 -8.58 -7.17
CA GLN A 63 8.88 -9.03 -8.56
C GLN A 63 7.66 -9.74 -9.17
N GLU A 64 6.73 -10.29 -8.38
CA GLU A 64 5.50 -10.83 -8.97
C GLU A 64 4.65 -9.70 -9.55
N TRP A 65 3.92 -10.00 -10.61
CA TRP A 65 3.02 -9.06 -11.27
C TRP A 65 3.69 -7.75 -11.73
N LEU A 66 5.00 -7.78 -11.99
CA LEU A 66 5.78 -6.62 -12.40
C LEU A 66 5.70 -5.47 -11.38
N HIS A 67 5.83 -5.78 -10.09
CA HIS A 67 6.05 -4.75 -9.08
C HIS A 67 7.42 -4.08 -9.30
N LEU A 68 7.45 -2.75 -9.20
CA LEU A 68 8.63 -1.90 -9.38
C LEU A 68 8.92 -1.07 -8.11
N SER A 69 8.00 -1.05 -7.15
CA SER A 69 8.17 -0.42 -5.84
C SER A 69 7.44 -1.22 -4.75
N VAL A 70 7.87 -1.03 -3.50
CA VAL A 70 7.28 -1.66 -2.31
C VAL A 70 6.90 -0.59 -1.30
N TRP A 71 5.85 -0.84 -0.51
CA TRP A 71 5.24 0.17 0.33
C TRP A 71 4.86 -0.41 1.69
N ASP A 72 5.17 0.34 2.75
CA ASP A 72 4.60 0.18 4.09
C ASP A 72 3.75 1.40 4.43
N TYR A 73 3.12 1.38 5.61
CA TYR A 73 2.29 2.48 6.06
C TYR A 73 3.11 3.74 6.32
N ASP A 74 4.29 3.62 6.92
CA ASP A 74 5.07 4.77 7.38
C ASP A 74 5.56 5.59 6.17
N ARG A 75 6.02 4.90 5.11
CA ARG A 75 6.37 5.52 3.83
C ARG A 75 5.16 6.20 3.19
N LEU A 76 4.02 5.52 3.08
CA LEU A 76 2.82 6.11 2.50
C LEU A 76 2.33 7.32 3.31
N HIS A 77 2.33 7.22 4.63
CA HIS A 77 1.93 8.29 5.53
C HIS A 77 2.82 9.52 5.34
N TYR A 78 4.15 9.33 5.37
CA TYR A 78 5.12 10.40 5.15
C TYR A 78 4.89 11.13 3.83
N GLU A 79 4.73 10.40 2.72
CA GLU A 79 4.55 11.00 1.41
C GLU A 79 3.21 11.74 1.31
N LEU A 80 2.13 11.15 1.79
CA LEU A 80 0.80 11.78 1.76
C LEU A 80 0.77 13.04 2.64
N GLU A 81 1.36 13.00 3.82
CA GLU A 81 1.47 14.15 4.72
C GLU A 81 2.29 15.27 4.09
N SER A 82 3.43 14.94 3.46
CA SER A 82 4.29 15.92 2.78
C SER A 82 3.60 16.66 1.63
N LEU A 83 2.62 16.00 0.98
CA LEU A 83 1.81 16.58 -0.09
C LEU A 83 0.65 17.44 0.44
N GLY A 84 0.36 17.39 1.75
CA GLY A 84 -0.70 18.14 2.40
C GLY A 84 -2.03 17.38 2.53
N PHE A 85 -2.04 16.06 2.36
CA PHE A 85 -3.20 15.27 2.76
C PHE A 85 -3.39 15.31 4.28
N ILE A 86 -4.64 15.19 4.72
CA ILE A 86 -5.04 15.13 6.12
C ILE A 86 -5.84 13.85 6.40
N SER A 87 -6.07 13.53 7.68
CA SER A 87 -6.84 12.35 8.11
C SER A 87 -6.32 11.07 7.46
N ILE A 88 -4.99 10.89 7.50
CA ILE A 88 -4.29 9.73 6.94
C ILE A 88 -4.39 8.58 7.94
N GLN A 89 -4.95 7.46 7.54
CA GLN A 89 -5.15 6.33 8.43
C GLN A 89 -5.13 4.99 7.70
N ARG A 90 -4.77 3.93 8.42
CA ARG A 90 -4.99 2.55 7.97
C ARG A 90 -6.49 2.29 7.85
N SER A 91 -6.84 1.43 6.90
CA SER A 91 -8.19 0.93 6.69
C SER A 91 -8.17 -0.59 6.50
N SER A 92 -9.27 -1.18 6.04
CA SER A 92 -9.35 -2.62 5.76
C SER A 92 -10.21 -2.91 4.54
N CYS A 93 -10.06 -4.13 3.99
CA CYS A 93 -10.83 -4.56 2.83
C CYS A 93 -12.35 -4.44 3.08
N GLY A 94 -13.05 -3.78 2.16
CA GLY A 94 -14.48 -3.55 2.21
C GLY A 94 -14.93 -2.57 3.29
N ASN A 95 -14.01 -1.84 3.93
CA ASN A 95 -14.30 -0.83 4.94
C ASN A 95 -13.56 0.47 4.58
N GLY A 96 -14.23 1.61 4.71
CA GLY A 96 -13.68 2.91 4.34
C GLY A 96 -14.70 4.03 4.46
N ARG A 97 -14.23 5.27 4.33
CA ARG A 97 -15.07 6.48 4.52
C ARG A 97 -16.07 6.72 3.39
N ASP A 98 -15.72 6.31 2.18
CA ASP A 98 -16.56 6.47 1.00
C ASP A 98 -16.90 5.09 0.40
N PRO A 99 -18.17 4.65 0.47
CA PRO A 99 -18.61 3.38 -0.12
C PRO A 99 -18.31 3.25 -1.61
N LEU A 100 -18.22 4.38 -2.35
CA LEU A 100 -17.91 4.38 -3.77
C LEU A 100 -16.44 4.07 -4.07
N LEU A 101 -15.56 4.01 -3.07
CA LEU A 101 -14.15 3.67 -3.25
C LEU A 101 -13.82 2.21 -2.90
N LEU A 102 -14.82 1.44 -2.43
CA LEU A 102 -14.62 0.08 -1.92
C LEU A 102 -14.60 -0.98 -3.03
N PHE A 103 -13.65 -0.84 -3.97
CA PHE A 103 -13.42 -1.79 -5.06
C PHE A 103 -12.31 -2.79 -4.75
N ASP A 104 -12.27 -3.29 -3.52
CA ASP A 104 -11.18 -4.14 -3.04
C ASP A 104 -11.28 -5.58 -3.56
N LEU A 105 -10.14 -6.18 -3.89
CA LEU A 105 -10.04 -7.60 -4.23
C LEU A 105 -10.00 -8.43 -2.95
N LYS A 106 -11.13 -9.09 -2.62
CA LYS A 106 -11.29 -9.85 -1.37
C LYS A 106 -10.26 -10.97 -1.21
N GLU A 107 -9.83 -11.62 -2.30
CA GLU A 107 -8.79 -12.66 -2.24
C GLU A 107 -7.42 -12.14 -1.77
N ARG A 108 -7.14 -10.84 -1.91
CA ARG A 108 -5.87 -10.23 -1.53
C ARG A 108 -5.93 -9.49 -0.19
N ALA A 109 -7.08 -9.50 0.47
CA ALA A 109 -7.33 -8.73 1.69
C ALA A 109 -6.31 -9.00 2.80
N TYR A 110 -5.86 -10.25 2.94
CA TYR A 110 -4.93 -10.67 3.99
C TYR A 110 -3.50 -10.13 3.80
N GLU A 111 -3.09 -9.88 2.54
CA GLU A 111 -1.72 -9.47 2.19
C GLU A 111 -1.62 -8.00 1.77
N SER A 112 -2.73 -7.25 1.90
CA SER A 112 -2.85 -5.88 1.41
C SER A 112 -2.90 -4.87 2.54
N LEU A 113 -2.13 -3.80 2.36
CA LEU A 113 -2.20 -2.60 3.15
C LEU A 113 -3.23 -1.66 2.51
N TYR A 114 -4.18 -1.18 3.32
CA TYR A 114 -5.16 -0.17 2.93
C TYR A 114 -4.88 1.13 3.67
N VAL A 115 -4.76 2.23 2.94
CA VAL A 115 -4.56 3.57 3.50
C VAL A 115 -5.57 4.52 2.89
N GLU A 116 -6.23 5.33 3.71
CA GLU A 116 -7.05 6.42 3.23
C GLU A 116 -6.52 7.77 3.69
N ALA A 117 -6.66 8.79 2.85
CA ALA A 117 -6.30 10.16 3.14
C ALA A 117 -7.30 11.13 2.49
N SER A 118 -7.43 12.34 3.02
CA SER A 118 -8.34 13.37 2.49
C SER A 118 -7.59 14.63 2.07
N LYS A 119 -8.04 15.27 1.00
CA LYS A 119 -7.58 16.63 0.68
C LYS A 119 -8.27 17.62 1.61
N PRO A 120 -7.55 18.58 2.21
CA PRO A 120 -8.18 19.66 2.98
C PRO A 120 -9.14 20.49 2.11
N ALA A 121 -9.97 21.29 2.78
CA ALA A 121 -10.92 22.20 2.14
C ALA A 121 -10.25 23.29 1.29
#